data_AF-A0A5N6MKG0-F1
#
_entry.id   AF-A0A5N6MKG0-F1
#
_cell.length_a   1.000
_cell.length_b   1.000
_cell.length_c   1.000
_cell.angle_alpha   90.00
_cell.angle_beta   90.00
_cell.angle_gamma   90.00
#
_symmetry.space_group_name_H-M   'P 1'
#
loop_
_entity.id
_entity.type
_entity.pdbx_description
1 polymer ?
#
loop_
_entity_poly.entity_id
_entity_poly.type
_entity_poly.pdbx_seq_one_letter_code
_entity_poly.pdbx_strand_id
1 'polypeptide(L)'
;MIDLTRPAEPRATVVLVGGHESGNGTDLSFLTGALPDARISAAGRPLHNMLTQLSGGPGSGAGRAPVVVLPMTFGRNPTLVADAAKTLRWLSAGATSREAAAPPLALADPFGTGDHLTAWLRAAAATVHRRAPRAAVLITADAANPFDDAELYRIAHLVRTHGAGNPVETATVEDTGGLLAALRRLRLLGSTETVLVPAGFRRTASVHGEAVPFGEDGFAGAGFYGPLLGEQAVLRVIGERVRDALHNLGHGRTGIEAGLTADHGHGYAHSHAFEESNGASHTHSHGAAGGHTHHPTPIGTS
;
A
#
# COMPACT_ATOMS: atom_id res chain seq x y z
N MET A 1 7.74 40.33 21.41
CA MET A 1 9.07 39.72 21.20
C MET A 1 8.92 38.79 20.01
N ILE A 2 9.32 39.25 18.83
CA ILE A 2 9.09 38.56 17.55
C ILE A 2 10.23 37.55 17.39
N ASP A 3 9.89 36.27 17.33
CA ASP A 3 10.82 35.17 17.08
C ASP A 3 11.27 35.23 15.60
N LEU A 4 12.40 35.88 15.37
CA LEU A 4 13.14 35.89 14.12
C LEU A 4 14.18 34.78 14.19
N THR A 5 13.96 33.70 13.43
CA THR A 5 14.95 32.73 12.86
C THR A 5 14.51 31.25 12.91
N ARG A 6 13.29 30.94 12.44
CA ARG A 6 13.16 29.71 11.63
C ARG A 6 13.36 30.09 10.17
N PRO A 7 14.33 29.49 9.44
CA PRO A 7 14.36 29.66 7.99
C PRO A 7 13.00 29.23 7.45
N ALA A 8 12.40 30.05 6.58
CA ALA A 8 11.17 29.70 5.91
C ALA A 8 11.39 28.35 5.22
N GLU A 9 10.65 27.32 5.62
CA GLU A 9 10.80 26.01 4.99
C GLU A 9 10.55 26.18 3.49
N PRO A 10 11.40 25.59 2.62
CA PRO A 10 11.27 25.76 1.18
C PRO A 10 9.85 25.38 0.75
N ARG A 11 9.13 26.37 0.21
CA ARG A 11 7.74 26.24 -0.21
C ARG A 11 7.69 25.27 -1.38
N ALA A 12 7.12 24.09 -1.16
CA ALA A 12 6.99 23.03 -2.15
C ALA A 12 5.52 22.63 -2.29
N THR A 13 5.10 22.29 -3.50
CA THR A 13 3.79 21.64 -3.69
C THR A 13 3.96 20.17 -3.34
N VAL A 14 3.12 19.65 -2.45
CA VAL A 14 3.18 18.23 -2.04
C VAL A 14 2.08 17.46 -2.75
N VAL A 15 2.43 16.34 -3.37
CA VAL A 15 1.48 15.40 -3.95
C VAL A 15 1.56 14.07 -3.19
N LEU A 16 0.52 13.77 -2.43
CA LEU A 16 0.36 12.52 -1.70
C LEU A 16 -0.25 11.48 -2.66
N VAL A 17 0.50 10.42 -2.96
CA VAL A 17 0.05 9.39 -3.90
C VAL A 17 -0.49 8.19 -3.12
N GLY A 18 -1.79 7.94 -3.21
CA GLY A 18 -2.43 6.81 -2.54
C GLY A 18 -2.49 5.56 -3.43
N GLY A 19 -2.27 4.40 -2.80
CA GLY A 19 -2.52 3.07 -3.38
C GLY A 19 -3.60 2.31 -2.60
N HIS A 20 -3.62 0.97 -2.73
CA HIS A 20 -4.61 0.10 -2.08
C HIS A 20 -4.68 0.25 -0.55
N GLU A 21 -3.56 0.54 0.13
CA GLU A 21 -3.52 0.79 1.58
C GLU A 21 -4.28 2.04 2.05
N SER A 22 -4.77 2.86 1.12
CA SER A 22 -5.49 4.11 1.38
C SER A 22 -6.77 4.26 0.56
N GLY A 23 -7.25 3.19 -0.07
CA GLY A 23 -8.36 3.26 -1.02
C GLY A 23 -8.09 4.23 -2.17
N ASN A 24 -6.89 4.17 -2.74
CA ASN A 24 -6.39 5.09 -3.78
C ASN A 24 -6.41 6.57 -3.38
N GLY A 25 -6.18 6.86 -2.10
CA GLY A 25 -6.12 8.21 -1.53
C GLY A 25 -7.40 8.65 -0.81
N THR A 26 -8.49 7.87 -0.87
CA THR A 26 -9.74 8.16 -0.16
C THR A 26 -9.53 8.34 1.34
N ASP A 27 -8.74 7.45 1.96
CA ASP A 27 -8.44 7.47 3.39
C ASP A 27 -7.52 8.64 3.81
N LEU A 28 -6.95 9.37 2.84
CA LEU A 28 -6.06 10.50 3.07
C LEU A 28 -6.80 11.85 3.11
N SER A 29 -8.10 11.87 2.82
CA SER A 29 -8.91 13.08 2.72
C SER A 29 -8.86 13.98 3.97
N PHE A 30 -8.66 13.40 5.16
CA PHE A 30 -8.48 14.15 6.41
C PHE A 30 -7.28 15.11 6.39
N LEU A 31 -6.28 14.86 5.53
CA LEU A 31 -5.09 15.71 5.40
C LEU A 31 -5.35 17.01 4.65
N THR A 32 -6.45 17.12 3.89
CA THR A 32 -6.75 18.32 3.08
C THR A 32 -6.93 19.58 3.93
N GLY A 33 -7.47 19.46 5.15
CA GLY A 33 -7.60 20.57 6.08
C GLY A 33 -6.28 20.94 6.80
N ALA A 34 -5.40 19.98 7.01
CA ALA A 34 -4.14 20.16 7.73
C ALA A 34 -2.95 20.52 6.82
N LEU A 35 -3.02 20.17 5.53
CA LEU A 35 -2.02 20.44 4.50
C LEU A 35 -2.71 21.13 3.31
N PRO A 36 -3.04 22.43 3.41
CA PRO A 36 -3.85 23.13 2.41
C PRO A 36 -3.19 23.19 1.01
N ASP A 37 -1.86 23.12 0.96
CA ASP A 37 -1.09 23.12 -0.30
C ASP A 37 -0.82 21.69 -0.84
N ALA A 38 -1.25 20.64 -0.12
CA ALA A 38 -1.11 19.26 -0.57
C ALA A 38 -2.24 18.85 -1.50
N ARG A 39 -1.90 18.04 -2.51
CA ARG A 39 -2.84 17.38 -3.41
C ARG A 39 -2.78 15.88 -3.17
N ILE A 40 -3.93 15.22 -3.25
CA ILE A 40 -4.03 13.76 -3.16
C ILE A 40 -4.34 13.21 -4.54
N SER A 41 -3.63 12.17 -4.96
CA SER A 41 -3.87 11.51 -6.24
C SER A 41 -3.68 10.00 -6.12
N ALA A 42 -4.35 9.25 -6.98
CA ALA A 42 -3.98 7.87 -7.24
C ALA A 42 -2.79 7.79 -8.20
N ALA A 43 -2.05 6.68 -8.20
CA ALA A 43 -0.96 6.45 -9.15
C ALA A 43 -1.44 6.37 -10.61
N GLY A 44 -0.49 6.38 -11.55
CA GLY A 44 -0.77 6.23 -12.98
C GLY A 44 -1.36 7.51 -13.61
N ARG A 45 -2.42 7.36 -14.41
CA ARG A 45 -2.98 8.47 -15.20
C ARG A 45 -3.49 9.66 -14.35
N PRO A 46 -4.17 9.47 -13.21
CA PRO A 46 -4.54 10.58 -12.32
C PRO A 46 -3.32 11.40 -11.86
N LEU A 47 -2.25 10.73 -11.40
CA LEU A 47 -0.99 11.39 -11.03
C LEU A 47 -0.36 12.14 -12.21
N HIS A 48 -0.26 11.50 -13.38
CA HIS A 48 0.29 12.13 -14.57
C HIS A 48 -0.47 13.41 -14.93
N ASN A 49 -1.80 13.34 -15.03
CA ASN A 49 -2.64 14.49 -15.37
C ASN A 49 -2.46 15.64 -14.37
N MET A 50 -2.42 15.32 -13.08
CA MET A 50 -2.22 16.31 -12.01
C MET A 50 -0.86 17.00 -12.13
N LEU A 51 0.22 16.24 -12.33
CA LEU A 51 1.57 16.81 -12.48
C LEU A 51 1.73 17.62 -13.75
N THR A 52 1.10 17.21 -14.86
CA THR A 52 1.05 18.00 -16.11
C THR A 52 0.33 19.33 -15.89
N GLN A 53 -0.79 19.34 -15.15
CA GLN A 53 -1.49 20.59 -14.80
C GLN A 53 -0.64 21.50 -13.90
N LEU A 54 0.03 20.94 -12.89
CA LEU A 54 0.95 21.70 -12.02
C LEU A 54 2.14 22.25 -12.80
N SER A 55 2.54 21.59 -13.89
CA SER A 55 3.61 22.05 -14.78
C SER A 55 3.15 23.14 -15.75
N GLY A 56 1.90 23.09 -16.23
CA GLY A 56 1.35 24.02 -17.22
C GLY A 56 0.75 25.33 -16.66
N GLY A 57 0.64 25.49 -15.33
CA GLY A 57 0.06 26.70 -14.73
C GLY A 57 0.87 27.98 -14.97
N PRO A 58 0.23 29.15 -15.17
CA PRO A 58 0.89 30.42 -15.45
C PRO A 58 1.84 30.81 -14.31
N GLY A 59 3.11 30.99 -14.65
CA GLY A 59 4.21 31.23 -13.70
C GLY A 59 5.53 31.12 -14.46
N SER A 60 5.79 32.14 -15.27
CA SER A 60 6.88 32.21 -16.24
C SER A 60 8.20 32.54 -15.55
N GLY A 61 9.18 31.62 -15.57
CA GLY A 61 10.57 31.92 -15.25
C GLY A 61 11.23 30.99 -14.22
N ALA A 62 12.56 31.06 -14.17
CA ALA A 62 13.38 30.41 -13.15
C ALA A 62 12.87 30.80 -11.75
N GLY A 63 12.56 29.82 -10.90
CA GLY A 63 12.03 30.05 -9.55
C GLY A 63 10.67 29.39 -9.22
N ARG A 64 10.19 28.42 -10.00
CA ARG A 64 9.01 27.62 -9.61
C ARG A 64 9.33 26.76 -8.38
N ALA A 65 8.39 26.73 -7.44
CA ALA A 65 8.44 25.85 -6.29
C ALA A 65 8.57 24.38 -6.75
N PRO A 66 9.46 23.57 -6.13
CA PRO A 66 9.54 22.16 -6.43
C PRO A 66 8.23 21.43 -6.10
N VAL A 67 7.94 20.36 -6.84
CA VAL A 67 6.85 19.44 -6.54
C VAL A 67 7.46 18.18 -5.91
N VAL A 68 7.05 17.88 -4.68
CA VAL A 68 7.43 16.67 -3.97
C VAL A 68 6.30 15.67 -4.05
N VAL A 69 6.58 14.52 -4.63
CA VAL A 69 5.65 13.40 -4.72
C VAL A 69 5.99 12.40 -3.63
N LEU A 70 5.02 12.12 -2.74
CA LEU A 70 5.17 11.24 -1.59
C LEU A 70 4.26 10.02 -1.73
N PRO A 71 4.81 8.82 -1.96
CA PRO A 71 4.05 7.57 -1.92
C PRO A 71 3.50 7.31 -0.51
N MET A 72 2.18 7.26 -0.37
CA MET A 72 1.47 6.99 0.88
C MET A 72 1.19 5.50 1.02
N THR A 73 2.24 4.76 1.34
CA THR A 73 2.24 3.30 1.57
C THR A 73 2.97 3.00 2.87
N PHE A 74 2.54 1.98 3.60
CA PHE A 74 3.30 1.38 4.70
C PHE A 74 4.17 0.21 4.23
N GLY A 75 4.54 0.19 2.96
CA GLY A 75 5.42 -0.82 2.36
C GLY A 75 4.72 -2.07 1.85
N ARG A 76 3.39 -2.17 1.95
CA ARG A 76 2.63 -3.27 1.32
C ARG A 76 2.32 -3.02 -0.15
N ASN A 77 2.61 -1.84 -0.67
CA ASN A 77 2.41 -1.50 -2.08
C ASN A 77 3.72 -0.96 -2.68
N PRO A 78 4.74 -1.81 -2.88
CA PRO A 78 6.00 -1.36 -3.46
C PRO A 78 5.83 -0.87 -4.91
N THR A 79 4.86 -1.41 -5.66
CA THR A 79 4.54 -0.98 -7.01
C THR A 79 4.09 0.48 -7.08
N LEU A 80 3.44 1.01 -6.05
CA LEU A 80 3.06 2.43 -5.94
C LEU A 80 4.28 3.36 -6.07
N VAL A 81 5.38 2.99 -5.43
CA VAL A 81 6.63 3.77 -5.46
C VAL A 81 7.23 3.73 -6.86
N ALA A 82 7.31 2.54 -7.47
CA ALA A 82 7.82 2.37 -8.82
C ALA A 82 6.97 3.11 -9.87
N ASP A 83 5.64 3.07 -9.76
CA ASP A 83 4.74 3.73 -10.71
C ASP A 83 4.74 5.25 -10.58
N ALA A 84 4.87 5.76 -9.35
CA ALA A 84 5.13 7.18 -9.13
C ALA A 84 6.46 7.59 -9.78
N ALA A 85 7.54 6.82 -9.57
CA ALA A 85 8.84 7.08 -10.17
C ALA A 85 8.81 7.08 -11.71
N LYS A 86 8.15 6.08 -12.32
CA LYS A 86 7.93 6.01 -13.78
C LYS A 86 7.20 7.24 -14.32
N THR A 87 6.16 7.68 -13.60
CA THR A 87 5.39 8.88 -13.98
C THR A 87 6.27 10.14 -13.95
N LEU A 88 7.08 10.31 -12.90
CA LEU A 88 8.00 11.43 -12.77
C LEU A 88 9.09 11.40 -13.84
N ARG A 89 9.70 10.24 -14.09
CA ARG A 89 10.72 10.01 -15.12
C ARG A 89 10.21 10.44 -16.50
N TRP A 90 8.98 10.04 -16.85
CA TRP A 90 8.37 10.38 -18.13
C TRP A 90 8.16 11.89 -18.29
N LEU A 91 7.67 12.57 -17.26
CA LEU A 91 7.48 14.01 -17.26
C LEU A 91 8.80 14.80 -17.32
N SER A 92 9.84 14.31 -16.63
CA SER A 92 11.17 14.92 -16.70
C SER A 92 11.81 14.79 -18.08
N ALA A 93 11.56 13.68 -18.80
CA ALA A 93 12.08 13.47 -20.16
C ALA A 93 11.38 14.35 -21.22
N GLY A 94 10.10 14.68 -21.04
CA GLY A 94 9.33 15.51 -21.98
C GLY A 94 9.57 17.02 -21.86
N ALA A 95 10.24 17.48 -20.81
CA ALA A 95 10.47 18.91 -20.50
C ALA A 95 11.64 19.55 -21.29
N THR A 96 12.20 18.87 -22.28
CA THR A 96 13.37 19.33 -23.06
C THR A 96 13.09 20.50 -24.02
N SER A 97 11.82 20.92 -24.16
CA SER A 97 11.42 22.03 -25.02
C SER A 97 11.41 23.35 -24.23
N ARG A 98 12.29 24.26 -24.64
CA ARG A 98 12.82 25.45 -23.94
C ARG A 98 11.84 26.60 -23.60
N GLU A 99 10.53 26.43 -23.71
CA GLU A 99 9.58 27.56 -23.61
C GLU A 99 8.89 27.75 -22.26
N ALA A 100 9.00 26.80 -21.31
CA ALA A 100 8.76 27.05 -19.89
C ALA A 100 9.49 25.99 -19.06
N ALA A 101 10.40 26.39 -18.18
CA ALA A 101 11.06 25.44 -17.28
C ALA A 101 10.02 24.84 -16.33
N ALA A 102 9.73 23.55 -16.50
CA ALA A 102 8.85 22.79 -15.61
C ALA A 102 9.38 22.85 -14.16
N PRO A 103 8.50 22.78 -13.13
CA PRO A 103 8.96 22.78 -11.75
C PRO A 103 9.87 21.57 -11.49
N PRO A 104 10.93 21.71 -10.67
CA PRO A 104 11.74 20.58 -10.24
C PRO A 104 10.86 19.51 -9.56
N LEU A 105 11.01 18.25 -9.96
CA LEU A 105 10.27 17.12 -9.40
C LEU A 105 11.18 16.33 -8.46
N ALA A 106 10.67 15.99 -7.28
CA ALA A 106 11.31 15.06 -6.36
C ALA A 106 10.34 13.96 -5.96
N LEU A 107 10.84 12.72 -5.89
CA LEU A 107 10.19 11.60 -5.25
C LEU A 107 10.75 11.47 -3.84
N ALA A 108 9.87 11.57 -2.84
CA ALA A 108 10.23 11.30 -1.45
C ALA A 108 10.28 9.79 -1.20
N ASP A 109 11.00 9.38 -0.16
CA ASP A 109 10.88 8.02 0.38
C ASP A 109 9.41 7.75 0.76
N PRO A 110 8.93 6.50 0.65
CA PRO A 110 7.57 6.17 1.01
C PRO A 110 7.27 6.53 2.47
N PHE A 111 5.99 6.78 2.76
CA PHE A 111 5.53 7.15 4.11
C PHE A 111 6.09 6.17 5.16
N GLY A 112 5.92 4.88 4.94
CA GLY A 112 6.45 3.83 5.78
C GLY A 112 6.99 2.65 4.98
N THR A 113 7.41 1.62 5.72
CA THR A 113 7.92 0.34 5.21
C THR A 113 7.19 -0.79 5.94
N GLY A 114 7.29 -2.03 5.44
CA GLY A 114 6.64 -3.18 6.09
C GLY A 114 7.08 -3.36 7.55
N ASP A 115 8.31 -2.99 7.89
CA ASP A 115 8.81 -2.99 9.27
C ASP A 115 8.11 -1.93 10.13
N HIS A 116 7.89 -0.73 9.59
CA HIS A 116 7.10 0.30 10.26
C HIS A 116 5.66 -0.17 10.49
N LEU A 117 5.02 -0.78 9.48
CA LEU A 117 3.68 -1.35 9.61
C LEU A 117 3.63 -2.41 10.71
N THR A 118 4.60 -3.33 10.71
CA THR A 118 4.72 -4.37 11.74
C THR A 118 4.86 -3.76 13.13
N ALA A 119 5.71 -2.73 13.28
CA ALA A 119 5.89 -2.05 14.56
C ALA A 119 4.60 -1.37 15.05
N TRP A 120 3.86 -0.68 14.18
CA TRP A 120 2.60 -0.03 14.54
C TRP A 120 1.49 -1.03 14.85
N LEU A 121 1.38 -2.12 14.10
CA LEU A 121 0.43 -3.19 14.40
C LEU A 121 0.75 -3.89 15.73
N ARG A 122 2.03 -4.09 16.06
CA ARG A 122 2.45 -4.58 17.38
C ARG A 122 2.06 -3.62 18.50
N ALA A 123 2.23 -2.31 18.29
CA ALA A 123 1.81 -1.30 19.25
C ALA A 123 0.27 -1.27 19.43
N ALA A 124 -0.48 -1.46 18.34
CA ALA A 124 -1.93 -1.59 18.37
C ALA A 124 -2.35 -2.85 19.15
N ALA A 125 -1.76 -4.01 18.85
CA ALA A 125 -2.01 -5.26 19.58
C ALA A 125 -1.69 -5.12 21.09
N ALA A 126 -0.59 -4.46 21.45
CA ALA A 126 -0.27 -4.18 22.85
C ALA A 126 -1.30 -3.26 23.52
N THR A 127 -1.87 -2.31 22.77
CA THR A 127 -2.93 -1.43 23.26
C THR A 127 -4.25 -2.18 23.43
N VAL A 128 -4.59 -3.06 22.50
CA VAL A 128 -5.74 -3.97 22.62
C VAL A 128 -5.58 -4.85 23.86
N HIS A 129 -4.41 -5.48 24.06
CA HIS A 129 -4.16 -6.31 25.23
C HIS A 129 -4.45 -5.59 26.55
N ARG A 130 -3.96 -4.36 26.69
CA ARG A 130 -4.16 -3.57 27.92
C ARG A 130 -5.62 -3.21 28.17
N ARG A 131 -6.43 -3.04 27.12
CA ARG A 131 -7.83 -2.57 27.22
C ARG A 131 -8.85 -3.72 27.23
N ALA A 132 -8.56 -4.78 26.47
CA ALA A 132 -9.42 -5.94 26.23
C ALA A 132 -8.54 -7.20 26.13
N PRO A 133 -8.01 -7.71 27.25
CA PRO A 133 -7.03 -8.80 27.26
C PRO A 133 -7.58 -10.13 26.72
N ARG A 134 -8.91 -10.28 26.63
CA ARG A 134 -9.58 -11.49 26.11
C ARG A 134 -10.03 -11.35 24.65
N ALA A 135 -9.93 -10.17 24.05
CA ALA A 135 -10.32 -9.96 22.66
C ALA A 135 -9.28 -10.56 21.71
N ALA A 136 -9.73 -11.05 20.55
CA ALA A 136 -8.85 -11.29 19.41
C ALA A 136 -8.50 -9.98 18.71
N VAL A 137 -7.34 -9.93 18.09
CA VAL A 137 -6.94 -8.87 17.15
C VAL A 137 -7.13 -9.42 15.74
N LEU A 138 -7.99 -8.78 14.95
CA LEU A 138 -8.14 -9.08 13.54
C LEU A 138 -7.49 -7.95 12.73
N ILE A 139 -6.35 -8.24 12.14
CA ILE A 139 -5.67 -7.31 11.23
C ILE A 139 -6.38 -7.37 9.88
N THR A 140 -6.87 -6.24 9.38
CA THR A 140 -7.67 -6.22 8.15
C THR A 140 -7.13 -5.26 7.10
N ALA A 141 -7.33 -5.61 5.84
CA ALA A 141 -7.17 -4.70 4.72
C ALA A 141 -8.12 -5.06 3.59
N ASP A 142 -8.34 -4.12 2.68
CA ASP A 142 -8.98 -4.45 1.42
C ASP A 142 -8.06 -5.37 0.62
N ALA A 143 -8.65 -6.30 -0.14
CA ALA A 143 -7.90 -7.20 -1.01
C ALA A 143 -7.17 -6.43 -2.10
N ALA A 144 -5.92 -6.79 -2.34
CA ALA A 144 -5.08 -6.20 -3.37
C ALA A 144 -4.64 -7.27 -4.38
N ASN A 145 -3.34 -7.41 -4.62
CA ASN A 145 -2.80 -8.53 -5.38
C ASN A 145 -2.27 -9.62 -4.43
N PRO A 146 -2.07 -10.85 -4.91
CA PRO A 146 -1.69 -11.97 -4.05
C PRO A 146 -0.38 -11.78 -3.27
N PHE A 147 0.58 -11.01 -3.80
CA PHE A 147 1.85 -10.76 -3.13
C PHE A 147 1.71 -9.75 -1.99
N ASP A 148 1.01 -8.64 -2.24
CA ASP A 148 0.72 -7.62 -1.22
C ASP A 148 -0.20 -8.16 -0.10
N ASP A 149 -1.05 -9.11 -0.45
CA ASP A 149 -1.89 -9.86 0.48
C ASP A 149 -1.03 -10.85 1.29
N ALA A 150 -0.17 -11.65 0.65
CA ALA A 150 0.75 -12.55 1.33
C ALA A 150 1.70 -11.81 2.30
N GLU A 151 2.13 -10.61 1.93
CA GLU A 151 2.91 -9.74 2.80
C GLU A 151 2.15 -9.37 4.08
N LEU A 152 0.82 -9.15 3.99
CA LEU A 152 0.00 -8.95 5.19
C LEU A 152 -0.01 -10.19 6.09
N TYR A 153 -0.07 -11.40 5.51
CA TYR A 153 0.03 -12.65 6.30
C TYR A 153 1.38 -12.79 6.98
N ARG A 154 2.48 -12.43 6.30
CA ARG A 154 3.82 -12.37 6.89
C ARG A 154 3.88 -11.39 8.06
N ILE A 155 3.36 -10.17 7.88
CA ILE A 155 3.31 -9.14 8.92
C ILE A 155 2.45 -9.62 10.10
N ALA A 156 1.27 -10.17 9.85
CA ALA A 156 0.39 -10.68 10.90
C ALA A 156 1.05 -11.82 11.71
N HIS A 157 1.81 -12.69 11.05
CA HIS A 157 2.62 -13.70 11.73
C HIS A 157 3.67 -13.08 12.67
N LEU A 158 4.37 -12.03 12.24
CA LEU A 158 5.33 -11.31 13.10
C LEU A 158 4.64 -10.61 14.27
N VAL A 159 3.47 -10.00 14.03
CA VAL A 159 2.67 -9.37 15.09
C VAL A 159 2.21 -10.42 16.10
N ARG A 160 1.77 -11.60 15.66
CA ARG A 160 1.39 -12.71 16.54
C ARG A 160 2.57 -13.21 17.37
N THR A 161 3.71 -13.44 16.72
CA THR A 161 4.92 -14.03 17.34
C THR A 161 5.54 -13.09 18.37
N HIS A 162 5.50 -11.78 18.11
CA HIS A 162 6.09 -10.76 18.98
C HIS A 162 5.04 -9.84 19.65
N GLY A 163 3.80 -10.32 19.70
CA GLY A 163 2.64 -9.59 20.19
C GLY A 163 2.45 -9.69 21.69
N ALA A 164 1.42 -9.02 22.20
CA ALA A 164 1.14 -8.90 23.62
C ALA A 164 0.29 -10.04 24.22
N GLY A 165 0.06 -11.13 23.47
CA GLY A 165 -0.63 -12.33 23.97
C GLY A 165 -2.10 -12.48 23.57
N ASN A 166 -2.73 -11.49 22.92
CA ASN A 166 -4.02 -11.69 22.26
C ASN A 166 -3.87 -12.67 21.07
N PRO A 167 -4.90 -13.49 20.76
CA PRO A 167 -4.98 -14.15 19.45
C PRO A 167 -4.90 -13.11 18.34
N VAL A 168 -4.07 -13.36 17.33
CA VAL A 168 -3.91 -12.47 16.16
C VAL A 168 -4.23 -13.26 14.90
N GLU A 169 -5.24 -12.81 14.18
CA GLU A 169 -5.61 -13.30 12.86
C GLU A 169 -5.58 -12.16 11.83
N THR A 170 -5.60 -12.53 10.55
CA THR A 170 -5.60 -11.56 9.45
C THR A 170 -6.64 -11.90 8.40
N ALA A 171 -7.16 -10.88 7.73
CA ALA A 171 -8.04 -11.03 6.58
C ALA A 171 -7.83 -9.89 5.57
N THR A 172 -7.60 -10.27 4.32
CA THR A 172 -7.86 -9.38 3.18
C THR A 172 -9.30 -9.60 2.72
N VAL A 173 -10.04 -8.51 2.50
CA VAL A 173 -11.50 -8.57 2.27
C VAL A 173 -11.88 -7.77 1.03
N GLU A 174 -12.78 -8.32 0.23
CA GLU A 174 -13.38 -7.62 -0.92
C GLU A 174 -14.71 -6.93 -0.54
N ASP A 175 -15.35 -7.40 0.54
CA ASP A 175 -16.64 -6.90 1.01
C ASP A 175 -16.87 -7.18 2.51
N THR A 176 -18.00 -6.72 3.03
CA THR A 176 -18.43 -6.97 4.41
C THR A 176 -18.71 -8.45 4.69
N GLY A 177 -19.04 -9.26 3.68
CA GLY A 177 -19.24 -10.70 3.78
C GLY A 177 -17.95 -11.46 4.09
N GLY A 178 -16.84 -11.09 3.43
CA GLY A 178 -15.50 -11.61 3.71
C GLY A 178 -15.06 -11.29 5.13
N LEU A 179 -15.37 -10.09 5.61
CA LEU A 179 -15.11 -9.70 7.00
C LEU A 179 -15.95 -10.52 8.00
N LEU A 180 -17.24 -10.72 7.73
CA LEU A 180 -18.09 -11.61 8.55
C LEU A 180 -17.56 -13.04 8.60
N ALA A 181 -17.04 -13.56 7.49
CA ALA A 181 -16.44 -14.89 7.45
C ALA A 181 -15.21 -14.97 8.37
N ALA A 182 -14.36 -13.93 8.39
CA ALA A 182 -13.21 -13.87 9.30
C ALA A 182 -13.64 -13.83 10.78
N LEU A 183 -14.65 -13.03 11.12
CA LEU A 183 -15.19 -12.97 12.49
C LEU A 183 -15.81 -14.30 12.92
N ARG A 184 -16.53 -14.99 12.02
CA ARG A 184 -17.07 -16.33 12.30
C ARG A 184 -15.96 -17.34 12.59
N ARG A 185 -14.84 -17.31 11.84
CA ARG A 185 -13.68 -18.17 12.11
C ARG A 185 -13.11 -17.91 13.51
N LEU A 186 -12.93 -16.65 13.89
CA LEU A 186 -12.45 -16.28 15.23
C LEU A 186 -13.38 -16.75 16.35
N ARG A 187 -14.70 -16.66 16.16
CA ARG A 187 -15.68 -17.20 17.11
C ARG A 187 -15.60 -18.71 17.26
N LEU A 188 -15.43 -19.43 16.14
CA LEU A 188 -15.22 -20.89 16.16
C LEU A 188 -13.92 -21.28 16.88
N LEU A 189 -12.91 -20.41 16.86
CA LEU A 189 -11.66 -20.56 17.62
C LEU A 189 -11.79 -20.07 19.09
N GLY A 190 -13.00 -19.72 19.55
CA GLY A 190 -13.29 -19.35 20.93
C GLY A 190 -13.19 -17.86 21.26
N SER A 191 -12.95 -16.99 20.27
CA SER A 191 -12.89 -15.54 20.48
C SER A 191 -14.28 -14.91 20.36
N THR A 192 -14.87 -14.52 21.49
CA THR A 192 -16.20 -13.87 21.52
C THR A 192 -16.14 -12.36 21.31
N GLU A 193 -14.98 -11.76 21.56
CA GLU A 193 -14.68 -10.34 21.31
C GLU A 193 -13.58 -10.22 20.27
N THR A 194 -13.68 -9.26 19.36
CA THR A 194 -12.66 -9.02 18.33
C THR A 194 -12.48 -7.54 18.08
N VAL A 195 -11.23 -7.08 18.09
CA VAL A 195 -10.87 -5.72 17.69
C VAL A 195 -10.25 -5.75 16.30
N LEU A 196 -10.88 -5.05 15.36
CA LEU A 196 -10.37 -4.88 14.00
C LEU A 196 -9.33 -3.77 13.97
N VAL A 197 -8.15 -4.09 13.47
CA VAL A 197 -7.05 -3.15 13.31
C VAL A 197 -6.74 -3.01 11.81
N PRO A 198 -6.91 -1.83 11.20
CA PRO A 198 -6.65 -1.67 9.78
C PRO A 198 -5.15 -1.73 9.49
N ALA A 199 -4.72 -2.46 8.46
CA ALA A 199 -3.35 -2.50 7.95
C ALA A 199 -3.18 -1.50 6.79
N GLY A 200 -3.55 -0.25 7.05
CA GLY A 200 -3.61 0.83 6.07
C GLY A 200 -4.02 2.16 6.72
N PHE A 201 -4.29 3.18 5.91
CA PHE A 201 -4.60 4.55 6.36
C PHE A 201 -6.04 4.74 6.83
N ARG A 202 -6.86 3.69 6.77
CA ARG A 202 -8.28 3.70 7.12
C ARG A 202 -8.52 4.32 8.50
N ARG A 203 -9.47 5.25 8.56
CA ARG A 203 -9.85 5.99 9.78
C ARG A 203 -11.27 5.68 10.24
N THR A 204 -12.10 5.12 9.38
CA THR A 204 -13.48 4.76 9.65
C THR A 204 -13.67 3.27 9.54
N ALA A 205 -14.69 2.77 10.23
CA ALA A 205 -15.13 1.39 10.15
C ALA A 205 -15.82 1.11 8.81
N SER A 206 -15.04 0.94 7.73
CA SER A 206 -15.59 0.62 6.41
C SER A 206 -14.79 -0.46 5.69
N VAL A 207 -15.40 -1.10 4.69
CA VAL A 207 -14.76 -2.00 3.71
C VAL A 207 -15.19 -1.52 2.34
N HIS A 208 -14.25 -1.19 1.45
CA HIS A 208 -14.54 -0.58 0.13
C HIS A 208 -15.52 0.61 0.17
N GLY A 209 -15.50 1.40 1.25
CA GLY A 209 -16.36 2.57 1.44
C GLY A 209 -17.74 2.28 2.06
N GLU A 210 -18.12 1.01 2.22
CA GLU A 210 -19.34 0.62 2.92
C GLU A 210 -19.09 0.56 4.44
N ALA A 211 -19.96 1.19 5.23
CA ALA A 211 -19.84 1.20 6.68
C ALA A 211 -20.08 -0.20 7.27
N VAL A 212 -19.25 -0.60 8.24
CA VAL A 212 -19.39 -1.85 8.97
C VAL A 212 -20.32 -1.64 10.17
N PRO A 213 -21.45 -2.35 10.28
CA PRO A 213 -22.42 -2.18 11.37
C PRO A 213 -21.95 -2.88 12.65
N PHE A 214 -20.92 -2.33 13.30
CA PHE A 214 -20.40 -2.90 14.55
C PHE A 214 -21.44 -2.93 15.67
N GLY A 215 -21.45 -4.03 16.43
CA GLY A 215 -22.40 -4.23 17.53
C GLY A 215 -23.73 -4.87 17.12
N GLU A 216 -23.98 -5.05 15.82
CA GLU A 216 -25.22 -5.61 15.29
C GLU A 216 -24.97 -6.95 14.59
N ASP A 217 -25.98 -7.83 14.60
CA ASP A 217 -26.01 -9.11 13.88
C ASP A 217 -24.70 -9.91 13.96
N GLY A 218 -24.15 -10.26 12.79
CA GLY A 218 -22.90 -11.00 12.63
C GLY A 218 -21.65 -10.24 13.10
N PHE A 219 -21.75 -8.96 13.47
CA PHE A 219 -20.67 -8.13 14.00
C PHE A 219 -20.79 -7.88 15.52
N ALA A 220 -21.75 -8.52 16.21
CA ALA A 220 -21.83 -8.47 17.66
C ALA A 220 -20.51 -8.91 18.32
N GLY A 221 -20.02 -8.13 19.29
CA GLY A 221 -18.72 -8.36 19.93
C GLY A 221 -17.50 -7.96 19.10
N ALA A 222 -17.68 -7.41 17.90
CA ALA A 222 -16.60 -6.82 17.12
C ALA A 222 -16.56 -5.29 17.32
N GLY A 223 -15.36 -4.71 17.32
CA GLY A 223 -15.16 -3.27 17.39
C GLY A 223 -14.00 -2.80 16.52
N PHE A 224 -14.03 -1.53 16.12
CA PHE A 224 -12.95 -0.92 15.34
C PHE A 224 -11.91 -0.29 16.26
N TYR A 225 -10.63 -0.59 16.01
CA TYR A 225 -9.51 -0.01 16.75
C TYR A 225 -9.40 1.52 16.54
N GLY A 226 -9.76 1.98 15.33
CA GLY A 226 -9.43 3.33 14.87
C GLY A 226 -8.23 3.34 13.91
N PRO A 227 -7.74 4.52 13.54
CA PRO A 227 -6.54 4.65 12.71
C PRO A 227 -5.29 4.14 13.43
N LEU A 228 -4.39 3.49 12.69
CA LEU A 228 -3.08 3.05 13.24
C LEU A 228 -2.24 4.20 13.79
N LEU A 229 -2.32 5.36 13.13
CA LEU A 229 -1.57 6.55 13.48
C LEU A 229 -2.50 7.73 13.74
N GLY A 230 -2.19 8.47 14.80
CA GLY A 230 -2.79 9.77 15.05
C GLY A 230 -2.41 10.77 13.94
N GLU A 231 -3.29 11.72 13.67
CA GLU A 231 -3.11 12.70 12.60
C GLU A 231 -1.79 13.48 12.73
N GLN A 232 -1.44 13.93 13.94
CA GLN A 232 -0.18 14.63 14.19
C GLN A 232 1.07 13.77 13.92
N ALA A 233 0.98 12.45 14.09
CA ALA A 233 2.08 11.55 13.74
C ALA A 233 2.21 11.44 12.21
N VAL A 234 1.09 11.36 11.50
CA VAL A 234 1.07 11.36 10.02
C VAL A 234 1.67 12.65 9.47
N LEU A 235 1.23 13.80 9.97
CA LEU A 235 1.74 15.11 9.55
C LEU A 235 3.24 15.25 9.78
N ARG A 236 3.76 14.74 10.90
CA ARG A 236 5.20 14.76 11.20
C ARG A 236 5.99 13.94 10.19
N VAL A 237 5.56 12.70 9.92
CA VAL A 237 6.22 11.83 8.94
C VAL A 237 6.20 12.47 7.56
N ILE A 238 5.07 13.03 7.12
CA ILE A 238 4.98 13.75 5.84
C ILE A 238 5.98 14.92 5.82
N GLY A 239 6.03 15.74 6.87
CA GLY A 239 6.96 16.87 6.96
C GLY A 239 8.43 16.44 6.92
N GLU A 240 8.78 15.35 7.60
CA GLU A 240 10.12 14.75 7.54
C GLU A 240 10.47 14.27 6.12
N ARG A 241 9.60 13.47 5.50
CA ARG A 241 9.80 12.95 4.14
C ARG A 241 9.93 14.06 3.10
N VAL A 242 9.12 15.11 3.20
CA VAL A 242 9.17 16.27 2.30
C VAL A 242 10.48 17.04 2.50
N ARG A 243 10.90 17.27 3.74
CA ARG A 243 12.15 17.97 4.04
C ARG A 243 13.36 17.19 3.50
N ASP A 244 13.39 15.88 3.69
CA ASP A 244 14.46 15.01 3.20
C ASP A 244 14.50 15.00 1.66
N ALA A 245 13.34 14.93 1.00
CA ALA A 245 13.26 15.00 -0.46
C ALA A 245 13.77 16.34 -1.02
N LEU A 246 13.41 17.46 -0.38
CA LEU A 246 13.88 18.79 -0.79
C LEU A 246 15.38 18.97 -0.53
N HIS A 247 15.87 18.47 0.59
CA HIS A 247 17.31 18.45 0.89
C HIS A 247 18.07 17.65 -0.17
N ASN A 248 17.60 16.45 -0.52
CA ASN A 248 18.21 15.61 -1.56
C ASN A 248 18.16 16.28 -2.94
N LEU A 249 17.04 16.91 -3.28
CA LEU A 249 16.87 17.65 -4.53
C LEU A 249 17.89 18.80 -4.63
N GLY A 250 18.17 19.51 -3.53
CA GLY A 250 19.22 20.54 -3.47
C GLY A 250 20.64 20.01 -3.77
N HIS A 251 20.84 18.70 -3.61
CA HIS A 251 22.08 17.98 -3.97
C HIS A 251 21.99 17.30 -5.34
N GLY A 252 20.99 17.62 -6.17
CA GLY A 252 20.79 17.01 -7.49
C GLY A 252 20.23 15.58 -7.45
N ARG A 253 19.76 15.09 -6.29
CA ARG A 253 19.18 13.76 -6.13
C ARG A 253 17.65 13.86 -6.09
N THR A 254 17.00 13.40 -7.16
CA THR A 254 15.54 13.51 -7.30
C THR A 254 14.76 12.37 -6.65
N GLY A 255 15.42 11.29 -6.24
CA GLY A 255 14.78 10.06 -5.74
C GLY A 255 14.15 9.16 -6.82
N ILE A 256 14.06 9.62 -8.07
CA ILE A 256 13.42 8.89 -9.17
C ILE A 256 14.12 7.56 -9.47
N GLU A 257 15.46 7.56 -9.57
CA GLU A 257 16.22 6.33 -9.87
C GLU A 257 16.03 5.26 -8.78
N ALA A 258 16.08 5.66 -7.51
CA ALA A 258 15.83 4.75 -6.40
C ALA A 258 14.40 4.19 -6.46
N GLY A 259 13.41 5.04 -6.73
CA GLY A 259 12.01 4.63 -6.84
C GLY A 259 11.75 3.65 -7.99
N LEU A 260 12.44 3.78 -9.12
CA LEU A 260 12.32 2.84 -10.25
C LEU A 260 12.71 1.41 -9.89
N THR A 261 13.58 1.24 -8.88
CA THR A 261 14.03 -0.08 -8.39
C THR A 261 13.20 -0.62 -7.22
N ALA A 262 12.18 0.11 -6.76
CA ALA A 262 11.47 -0.19 -5.52
C ALA A 262 10.67 -1.51 -5.55
N ASP A 263 10.23 -1.98 -6.72
CA ASP A 263 9.48 -3.24 -6.86
C ASP A 263 10.37 -4.48 -7.09
N HIS A 264 11.67 -4.28 -7.38
CA HIS A 264 12.58 -5.38 -7.77
C HIS A 264 12.96 -6.29 -6.58
N GLY A 265 12.75 -5.85 -5.33
CA GLY A 265 13.01 -6.64 -4.12
C GLY A 265 11.81 -7.47 -3.61
N HIS A 266 10.63 -7.36 -4.23
CA HIS A 266 9.37 -7.81 -3.64
C HIS A 266 8.66 -8.96 -4.37
N GLY A 267 9.43 -9.85 -5.01
CA GLY A 267 8.89 -11.15 -5.46
C GLY A 267 8.77 -11.34 -6.97
N TYR A 268 9.18 -10.38 -7.79
CA TYR A 268 9.68 -10.68 -9.14
C TYR A 268 11.07 -11.31 -9.04
N ALA A 269 11.19 -12.46 -8.36
CA ALA A 269 12.23 -13.38 -8.78
C ALA A 269 11.83 -13.78 -10.20
N HIS A 270 12.49 -13.18 -11.20
CA HIS A 270 12.44 -13.65 -12.56
C HIS A 270 12.66 -15.16 -12.51
N SER A 271 11.58 -15.92 -12.63
CA SER A 271 11.68 -17.30 -13.06
C SER A 271 12.28 -17.22 -14.45
N HIS A 272 13.59 -17.37 -14.53
CA HIS A 272 14.28 -17.94 -15.69
C HIS A 272 13.82 -19.40 -15.83
N ALA A 273 12.52 -19.61 -15.96
CA ALA A 273 11.92 -20.85 -16.40
C ALA A 273 11.36 -20.52 -17.78
N PHE A 274 11.98 -21.08 -18.81
CA PHE A 274 11.72 -20.88 -20.25
C PHE A 274 12.52 -19.79 -20.98
N GLU A 275 13.83 -19.72 -20.74
CA GLU A 275 14.80 -19.42 -21.81
C GLU A 275 15.87 -20.52 -21.88
N GLU A 276 15.44 -21.77 -21.93
CA GLU A 276 16.31 -22.88 -22.35
C GLU A 276 15.47 -24.03 -22.91
N SER A 277 14.92 -23.83 -24.11
CA SER A 277 14.60 -24.86 -25.12
C SER A 277 13.57 -24.32 -26.10
N ASN A 278 14.04 -23.91 -27.28
CA ASN A 278 13.29 -24.06 -28.54
C ASN A 278 14.27 -23.94 -29.71
N GLY A 279 15.21 -24.89 -29.74
CA GLY A 279 15.62 -25.48 -31.00
C GLY A 279 14.65 -26.62 -31.35
N ALA A 280 14.26 -26.69 -32.62
CA ALA A 280 13.51 -27.75 -33.28
C ALA A 280 11.97 -27.82 -33.06
N SER A 281 11.28 -27.34 -34.09
CA SER A 281 9.89 -27.63 -34.43
C SER A 281 9.62 -29.14 -34.54
N HIS A 282 8.63 -29.66 -33.82
CA HIS A 282 7.97 -30.93 -34.16
C HIS A 282 6.44 -30.77 -34.10
N THR A 283 5.84 -30.70 -35.28
CA THR A 283 4.40 -30.87 -35.51
C THR A 283 4.05 -32.36 -35.51
N HIS A 284 3.16 -32.81 -34.63
CA HIS A 284 2.55 -34.13 -34.75
C HIS A 284 1.05 -34.01 -34.99
N SER A 285 0.67 -34.44 -36.20
CA SER A 285 -0.69 -34.68 -36.67
C SER A 285 -1.17 -36.05 -36.16
N HIS A 286 -2.40 -36.10 -35.67
CA HIS A 286 -3.07 -37.35 -35.30
C HIS A 286 -3.73 -37.99 -36.53
N GLY A 287 -3.23 -39.16 -36.92
CA GLY A 287 -3.84 -40.06 -37.91
C GLY A 287 -3.94 -41.47 -37.34
N ALA A 288 -5.14 -42.06 -37.46
CA ALA A 288 -5.56 -43.32 -36.85
C ALA A 288 -4.86 -44.58 -37.40
N ALA A 289 -4.70 -45.59 -36.53
CA ALA A 289 -5.11 -47.00 -36.73
C ALA A 289 -4.28 -47.94 -35.82
N GLY A 290 -4.94 -48.93 -35.22
CA GLY A 290 -4.28 -50.09 -34.59
C GLY A 290 -4.87 -50.45 -33.24
N GLY A 291 -5.98 -51.20 -33.23
CA GLY A 291 -6.63 -51.65 -32.01
C GLY A 291 -5.92 -52.81 -31.34
N HIS A 292 -6.09 -52.95 -30.02
CA HIS A 292 -6.05 -54.23 -29.33
C HIS A 292 -7.04 -54.21 -28.15
N THR A 293 -7.98 -55.15 -28.21
CA THR A 293 -8.94 -55.53 -27.20
C THR A 293 -8.24 -56.32 -26.09
N HIS A 294 -8.43 -55.94 -24.82
CA HIS A 294 -8.23 -56.87 -23.70
C HIS A 294 -9.37 -56.80 -22.69
N HIS A 295 -9.89 -57.98 -22.42
CA HIS A 295 -11.02 -58.34 -21.55
C HIS A 295 -10.80 -57.99 -20.06
N PRO A 296 -11.87 -57.78 -19.29
CA PRO A 296 -11.82 -57.63 -17.83
C PRO A 296 -12.01 -58.97 -17.11
N THR A 297 -11.36 -59.16 -15.97
CA THR A 297 -11.71 -60.20 -14.96
C THR A 297 -11.29 -59.74 -13.55
N PRO A 298 -11.91 -60.28 -12.47
CA PRO A 298 -12.52 -59.46 -11.43
C PRO A 298 -11.92 -59.64 -10.02
N ILE A 299 -12.45 -58.82 -9.12
CA ILE A 299 -12.23 -58.73 -7.67
C ILE A 299 -12.52 -60.06 -6.95
N GLY A 300 -11.63 -60.44 -6.02
CA GLY A 300 -11.80 -61.57 -5.10
C GLY A 300 -11.36 -61.19 -3.69
N THR A 301 -12.24 -61.49 -2.75
CA THR A 301 -12.22 -61.26 -1.30
C THR A 301 -11.21 -62.12 -0.52
N SER A 302 -10.68 -61.55 0.56
CA SER A 302 -10.49 -62.18 1.88
C SER A 302 -10.20 -61.12 2.92
#